data_AF-A0A7S2SLY0-F1
#
_entry.id   AF-A0A7S2SLY0-F1
#
_cell.length_a   1.000
_cell.length_b   1.000
_cell.length_c   1.000
_cell.angle_alpha   90.00
_cell.angle_beta   90.00
_cell.angle_gamma   90.00
#
_symmetry.space_group_name_H-M   'P 1'
#
loop_
_entity.id
_entity.type
_entity.pdbx_description
1 polymer ?
#
loop_
_entity_poly.entity_id
_entity_poly.type
_entity_poly.pdbx_seq_one_letter_code
_entity_poly.pdbx_strand_id
1 'polypeptide(L)'
;MNTCSSFAVLLLAFACVLSVGTAFFVNDPTFARSATQLQMTKLTYNGKAIEFKEGSPMKSACAKLGMKPRYSCKKGDCASCTISVGGTRIKPCVGKVPPAPRLKSLQAKGLPCK
;
A
#
# COMPACT_ATOMS: atom_id res chain seq x y z
N MET A 1 40.84 -42.35 32.40
CA MET A 1 40.80 -40.87 32.17
C MET A 1 40.78 -40.69 30.66
N ASN A 2 39.76 -40.06 30.05
CA ASN A 2 39.78 -39.45 28.70
C ASN A 2 38.38 -38.98 28.19
N THR A 3 37.49 -38.47 29.05
CA THR A 3 36.15 -37.97 28.64
C THR A 3 36.00 -36.44 28.60
N CYS A 4 37.06 -35.67 28.87
CA CYS A 4 36.95 -34.19 28.95
C CYS A 4 37.17 -33.43 27.62
N SER A 5 37.59 -34.08 26.53
CA SER A 5 38.03 -33.35 25.32
C SER A 5 36.88 -32.92 24.39
N SER A 6 35.72 -33.60 24.42
CA SER A 6 34.67 -33.38 23.42
C SER A 6 33.69 -32.24 23.75
N PHE A 7 33.55 -31.85 25.02
CA PHE A 7 32.65 -30.75 25.42
C PHE A 7 33.24 -29.35 25.12
N ALA A 8 34.57 -29.22 25.12
CA ALA A 8 35.24 -27.94 24.84
C ALA A 8 35.06 -27.48 23.38
N VAL A 9 34.99 -28.41 22.43
CA VAL A 9 34.84 -28.10 20.99
C VAL A 9 33.41 -27.63 20.66
N LEU A 10 32.39 -28.18 21.35
CA LEU A 10 30.99 -27.81 21.15
C LEU A 10 30.65 -26.41 21.68
N LEU A 11 31.27 -25.98 22.78
CA LEU A 11 31.05 -24.64 23.33
C LEU A 11 31.69 -23.54 22.48
N LEU A 12 32.82 -23.82 21.83
CA LEU A 12 33.53 -22.85 20.99
C LEU A 12 32.83 -22.63 19.63
N ALA A 13 32.15 -23.66 19.11
CA ALA A 13 31.35 -23.55 17.89
C ALA A 13 30.06 -22.71 18.07
N PHE A 14 29.46 -22.72 19.25
CA PHE A 14 28.21 -21.98 19.52
C PHE A 14 28.43 -20.47 19.67
N ALA A 15 29.65 -20.04 20.07
CA ALA A 15 29.98 -18.63 20.23
C ALA A 15 30.13 -17.87 18.88
N CYS A 16 30.57 -18.55 17.82
CA CYS A 16 30.78 -17.91 16.51
C CYS A 16 29.48 -17.62 15.73
N VAL A 17 28.37 -18.27 16.06
CA VAL A 17 27.08 -18.06 15.35
C VAL A 17 26.35 -16.81 15.87
N LEU A 18 26.71 -16.31 17.05
CA LEU A 18 26.06 -15.15 17.68
C LEU A 18 26.65 -13.78 17.27
N SER A 19 27.79 -13.72 16.58
CA SER A 19 28.52 -12.47 16.33
C SER A 19 28.31 -11.84 14.95
N VAL A 20 27.50 -12.40 14.05
CA VAL A 20 27.30 -11.87 12.67
C VAL A 20 26.03 -11.00 12.53
N GLY A 21 25.41 -10.59 13.65
CA GLY A 21 24.05 -10.04 13.66
C GLY A 21 23.88 -8.52 13.75
N THR A 22 24.92 -7.69 13.56
CA THR A 22 24.80 -6.22 13.62
C THR A 22 25.80 -5.63 12.60
N ALA A 23 25.53 -4.64 11.74
CA ALA A 23 24.48 -3.66 11.65
C ALA A 23 24.45 -3.10 10.20
N PHE A 24 23.29 -3.12 9.55
CA PHE A 24 22.99 -2.24 8.41
C PHE A 24 21.76 -1.42 8.78
N PHE A 25 21.93 -0.43 9.66
CA PHE A 25 20.92 0.62 9.84
C PHE A 25 21.18 1.70 8.79
N VAL A 26 20.58 1.51 7.60
CA VAL A 26 20.46 2.58 6.61
C VAL A 26 19.46 3.58 7.16
N ASN A 27 19.97 4.73 7.58
CA ASN A 27 19.18 5.87 8.03
C ASN A 27 18.61 6.58 6.79
N ASP A 28 17.42 6.17 6.35
CA ASP A 28 16.69 6.87 5.29
C ASP A 28 16.20 8.23 5.83
N PRO A 29 16.63 9.38 5.29
CA PRO A 29 16.11 10.67 5.68
C PRO A 29 14.65 10.75 5.24
N THR A 30 13.76 10.51 6.20
CA THR A 30 12.33 10.75 6.04
C THR A 30 12.12 12.25 5.85
N PHE A 31 12.07 12.67 4.58
CA PHE A 31 11.51 13.96 4.17
C PHE A 31 10.17 14.13 4.88
N ALA A 32 10.14 15.00 5.89
CA ALA A 32 8.94 15.41 6.59
C ALA A 32 8.05 16.16 5.59
N ARG A 33 7.24 15.41 4.85
CA ARG A 33 6.22 15.94 3.96
C ARG A 33 5.23 16.72 4.82
N SER A 34 5.19 18.02 4.56
CA SER A 34 4.13 18.95 4.98
C SER A 34 2.79 18.21 5.04
N ALA A 35 2.22 18.15 6.25
CA ALA A 35 0.92 17.55 6.52
C ALA A 35 -0.15 18.42 5.86
N THR A 36 -0.31 18.25 4.55
CA THR A 36 -1.39 18.81 3.75
C THR A 36 -2.70 18.35 4.38
N GLN A 37 -3.56 19.31 4.70
CA GLN A 37 -4.92 19.12 5.20
C GLN A 37 -5.56 17.96 4.42
N LEU A 38 -5.75 16.83 5.10
CA LEU A 38 -6.05 15.55 4.47
C LEU A 38 -7.44 15.59 3.83
N GLN A 39 -7.51 15.92 2.54
CA GLN A 39 -8.78 15.89 1.82
C GLN A 39 -9.19 14.42 1.61
N MET A 40 -10.30 14.05 2.23
CA MET A 40 -10.90 12.73 2.10
C MET A 40 -11.87 12.74 0.92
N THR A 41 -11.72 11.78 0.02
CA THR A 41 -12.59 11.60 -1.14
C THR A 41 -13.50 10.41 -0.87
N LYS A 42 -14.81 10.68 -0.80
CA LYS A 42 -15.83 9.65 -0.67
C LYS A 42 -16.06 8.97 -2.01
N LEU A 43 -15.75 7.69 -2.09
CA LEU A 43 -15.99 6.86 -3.27
C LEU A 43 -17.20 5.96 -3.02
N THR A 44 -18.07 5.81 -4.02
CA THR A 44 -19.28 4.99 -3.93
C THR A 44 -19.31 3.88 -4.97
N TYR A 45 -19.60 2.66 -4.55
CA TYR A 45 -19.71 1.47 -5.42
C TYR A 45 -20.75 0.50 -4.86
N ASN A 46 -21.72 0.07 -5.69
CA ASN A 46 -22.77 -0.89 -5.32
C ASN A 46 -23.45 -0.59 -3.96
N GLY A 47 -23.77 0.69 -3.71
CA GLY A 47 -24.40 1.14 -2.46
C GLY A 47 -23.46 1.28 -1.26
N LYS A 48 -22.18 0.90 -1.38
CA LYS A 48 -21.16 1.12 -0.35
C LYS A 48 -20.46 2.45 -0.59
N ALA A 49 -20.33 3.25 0.47
CA ALA A 49 -19.59 4.51 0.45
C ALA A 49 -18.43 4.44 1.44
N ILE A 50 -17.21 4.66 0.96
CA ILE A 50 -16.01 4.65 1.81
C ILE A 50 -15.17 5.89 1.47
N GLU A 51 -14.61 6.51 2.51
CA GLU A 51 -13.74 7.67 2.39
C GLU A 51 -12.28 7.24 2.29
N PHE A 52 -11.58 7.79 1.30
CA PHE A 52 -10.18 7.51 1.03
C PHE A 52 -9.37 8.79 1.02
N LYS A 53 -8.13 8.70 1.50
CA LYS A 53 -7.17 9.79 1.38
C LYS A 53 -6.87 10.04 -0.10
N GLU A 54 -6.84 11.30 -0.49
CA GLU A 54 -6.40 11.70 -1.82
C GLU A 54 -5.00 11.14 -2.15
N GLY A 55 -4.78 10.78 -3.41
CA GLY A 55 -3.50 10.23 -3.84
C GLY A 55 -3.20 8.79 -3.38
N SER A 56 -4.06 8.18 -2.56
CA SER A 56 -3.92 6.77 -2.17
C SER A 56 -4.03 5.83 -3.38
N PRO A 57 -3.38 4.65 -3.37
CA PRO A 57 -3.37 3.75 -4.51
C PRO A 57 -4.79 3.21 -4.77
N MET A 58 -5.27 3.36 -6.01
CA MET A 58 -6.64 2.98 -6.37
C MET A 58 -6.89 1.47 -6.17
N LYS A 59 -5.86 0.64 -6.35
CA LYS A 59 -5.91 -0.81 -6.08
C LYS A 59 -6.43 -1.15 -4.69
N SER A 60 -5.98 -0.45 -3.64
CA SER A 60 -6.42 -0.71 -2.26
C SER A 60 -7.80 -0.12 -1.99
N ALA A 61 -8.14 1.00 -2.61
CA ALA A 61 -9.46 1.60 -2.53
C ALA A 61 -10.55 0.70 -3.15
N CYS A 62 -10.30 0.19 -4.36
CA CYS A 62 -11.19 -0.77 -5.03
C CYS A 62 -11.39 -2.03 -4.18
N ALA A 63 -10.32 -2.58 -3.60
CA ALA A 63 -10.41 -3.77 -2.74
C ALA A 63 -11.30 -3.54 -1.52
N LYS A 64 -11.15 -2.39 -0.86
CA LYS A 64 -11.98 -2.00 0.31
C LYS A 64 -13.45 -1.75 -0.08
N LEU A 65 -13.69 -1.20 -1.27
CA LEU A 65 -15.04 -1.04 -1.83
C LEU A 65 -15.67 -2.38 -2.28
N GLY A 66 -14.91 -3.47 -2.30
CA GLY A 66 -15.37 -4.78 -2.79
C GLY A 66 -15.37 -4.90 -4.32
N MET A 67 -14.75 -3.96 -5.02
CA MET A 67 -14.53 -4.04 -6.46
C MET A 67 -13.30 -4.90 -6.74
N LYS A 68 -13.43 -5.91 -7.61
CA LYS A 68 -12.33 -6.79 -8.04
C LYS A 68 -12.03 -6.59 -9.53
N PRO A 69 -11.25 -5.56 -9.92
CA PRO A 69 -10.84 -5.38 -11.30
C PRO A 69 -10.02 -6.58 -11.80
N ARG A 70 -10.25 -7.01 -13.04
CA ARG A 70 -9.42 -8.03 -13.68
C ARG A 70 -8.12 -7.40 -14.18
N TYR A 71 -7.02 -7.71 -13.50
CA TYR A 71 -5.70 -7.24 -13.89
C TYR A 71 -5.05 -8.24 -14.87
N SER A 72 -4.82 -7.82 -16.11
CA SER A 72 -3.99 -8.56 -17.07
C SER A 72 -2.51 -8.19 -16.94
N CYS A 73 -2.19 -6.98 -16.48
CA CYS A 73 -0.84 -6.49 -16.27
C CYS A 73 -0.75 -5.70 -14.96
N LYS A 74 0.45 -5.64 -14.36
CA LYS A 74 0.73 -4.85 -13.15
C LYS A 74 1.29 -3.46 -13.45
N LYS A 75 1.85 -3.27 -14.65
CA LYS A 75 2.56 -2.05 -15.08
C LYS A 75 1.65 -0.96 -15.64
N GLY A 76 0.39 -1.28 -15.97
CA GLY A 76 -0.56 -0.34 -16.57
C GLY A 76 -0.50 -0.24 -18.08
N ASP A 77 0.32 -1.05 -18.76
CA ASP A 77 0.43 -1.10 -20.22
C ASP A 77 -0.88 -1.57 -20.88
N CYS A 78 -1.59 -2.46 -20.18
CA CYS A 78 -2.90 -2.97 -20.56
C CYS A 78 -4.04 -2.02 -20.17
N ALA A 79 -5.07 -1.95 -21.00
CA ALA A 79 -6.31 -1.20 -20.73
C ALA A 79 -7.44 -2.05 -20.12
N SER A 80 -7.17 -3.32 -19.80
CA SER A 80 -8.19 -4.31 -19.41
C SER A 80 -8.85 -4.03 -18.06
N CYS A 81 -8.16 -3.33 -17.14
CA CYS A 81 -8.67 -3.06 -15.79
C CYS A 81 -9.26 -1.65 -15.64
N THR A 82 -9.54 -0.93 -16.73
CA THR A 82 -10.03 0.46 -16.67
C THR A 82 -11.37 0.57 -15.93
N ILE A 83 -11.44 1.51 -14.98
CA ILE A 83 -12.64 1.83 -14.20
C ILE A 83 -12.96 3.32 -14.36
N SER A 84 -14.23 3.69 -14.28
CA SER A 84 -14.69 5.07 -14.33
C SER A 84 -14.95 5.59 -12.93
N VAL A 85 -14.20 6.61 -12.51
CA VAL A 85 -14.35 7.28 -11.21
C VAL A 85 -14.74 8.74 -11.45
N GLY A 86 -15.97 9.11 -11.10
CA GLY A 86 -16.45 10.48 -11.28
C GLY A 86 -16.41 11.00 -12.73
N GLY A 87 -16.52 10.09 -13.71
CA GLY A 87 -16.46 10.42 -15.15
C GLY A 87 -15.07 10.28 -15.77
N THR A 88 -14.00 10.13 -14.96
CA THR A 88 -12.64 9.92 -15.44
C THR A 88 -12.30 8.43 -15.46
N ARG A 89 -11.78 7.95 -16.59
CA ARG A 89 -11.29 6.57 -16.71
C ARG A 89 -9.88 6.46 -16.14
N ILE A 90 -9.73 5.64 -15.11
CA ILE A 90 -8.46 5.44 -14.39
C ILE A 90 -8.10 3.95 -14.43
N LYS A 91 -6.81 3.64 -14.61
CA LYS A 91 -6.27 2.28 -14.48
C LYS A 91 -5.95 2.01 -13.01
N PRO A 92 -6.65 1.12 -12.30
CA PRO A 92 -6.49 0.93 -10.85
C PRO A 92 -5.14 0.30 -10.46
N CYS A 93 -4.42 -0.31 -11.40
CA CYS A 93 -3.10 -0.88 -11.16
C CYS A 93 -2.00 0.17 -10.89
N VAL A 94 -2.08 1.34 -11.52
CA VAL A 94 -1.09 2.43 -11.42
C VAL A 94 -1.70 3.76 -10.96
N GLY A 95 -3.02 3.88 -11.07
CA GLY A 95 -3.75 5.09 -10.76
C GLY A 95 -3.89 5.35 -9.26
N LYS A 96 -4.07 6.62 -8.95
CA LYS A 96 -4.32 7.12 -7.60
C LYS A 96 -5.76 7.59 -7.47
N VAL A 97 -6.24 7.65 -6.23
CA VAL A 97 -7.54 8.24 -5.91
C VAL A 97 -7.51 9.74 -6.25
N PRO A 98 -8.47 10.24 -7.05
CA PRO A 98 -8.56 11.65 -7.40
C PRO A 98 -8.81 12.52 -6.15
N PRO A 99 -8.45 13.81 -6.19
CA PRO A 99 -8.75 14.74 -5.11
C PRO A 99 -10.25 14.97 -4.96
N ALA A 100 -10.65 15.48 -3.80
CA ALA A 100 -12.05 15.72 -3.51
C ALA A 100 -12.65 16.79 -4.45
N PRO A 101 -13.90 16.62 -4.91
CA PRO A 101 -14.56 17.61 -5.76
C PRO A 101 -14.84 18.88 -4.95
N ARG A 102 -14.76 20.05 -5.58
CA ARG A 102 -14.98 21.35 -4.90
C ARG A 102 -16.46 21.60 -4.55
N LEU A 103 -17.39 20.92 -5.21
CA LEU A 103 -18.82 21.10 -5.02
C LEU A 103 -19.32 20.27 -3.83
N LYS A 104 -19.92 20.93 -2.82
CA LYS A 104 -20.44 20.30 -1.59
C LYS A 104 -21.46 19.18 -1.87
N SER A 105 -22.26 19.32 -2.92
CA SER A 105 -23.24 18.31 -3.33
C SER A 105 -22.59 17.00 -3.79
N LEU A 106 -21.45 17.07 -4.47
CA LEU A 106 -20.67 15.90 -4.90
C LEU A 106 -19.87 15.29 -3.74
N GLN A 107 -19.42 16.09 -2.78
CA GLN A 107 -18.77 15.59 -1.57
C GLN A 107 -19.74 14.72 -0.75
N ALA A 108 -21.00 15.15 -0.59
CA ALA A 108 -22.02 14.40 0.13
C ALA A 108 -22.39 13.07 -0.57
N LYS A 109 -22.61 13.13 -1.89
CA LYS A 109 -22.99 11.97 -2.73
C LYS A 109 -21.83 11.01 -3.00
N GLY A 110 -20.59 11.50 -2.96
CA GLY A 110 -19.38 10.76 -3.32
C GLY A 110 -19.21 10.57 -4.84
N LEU A 111 -17.99 10.25 -5.26
CA LEU A 111 -17.70 9.92 -6.65
C LEU A 111 -18.11 8.48 -6.94
N PRO A 112 -18.99 8.24 -7.93
CA PRO A 112 -19.36 6.89 -8.32
C PRO A 112 -18.18 6.21 -9.01
N CYS A 113 -17.87 5.00 -8.57
CA CYS A 113 -16.99 4.06 -9.25
C CYS A 113 -17.85 3.12 -10.09
N LYS A 114 -17.54 2.97 -11.38
CA LYS A 114 -18.19 2.03 -12.30
C LYS A 114 -17.15 1.23 -13.08
#